data_AF-A0A6G0Q8E1-F1
#
_entry.id   AF-A0A6G0Q8E1-F1
#
_cell.length_a   1.000
_cell.length_b   1.000
_cell.length_c   1.000
_cell.angle_alpha   90.00
_cell.angle_beta   90.00
_cell.angle_gamma   90.00
#
_symmetry.space_group_name_H-M   'P 1'
#
loop_
_entity.id
_entity.type
_entity.pdbx_description
1 polymer ?
#
loop_
_entity_poly.entity_id
_entity_poly.type
_entity_poly.pdbx_seq_one_letter_code
_entity_poly.pdbx_strand_id
1 'polypeptide(L)'
;MTMANKQNPEAAMISTLATRYSDDVLSQMIIAAKSARSTKGLATQLQAGQMSLWKSSGKSADDVFGLLGLKNAGGKLFDNPEFATWIKYVDDLSEGNSKKASLMMTSTLATQ
;
A
#
# COMPACT_ATOMS: atom_id res chain seq x y z
N MET A 1 -15.50 1.70 -15.72
CA MET A 1 -14.47 1.79 -16.79
C MET A 1 -13.27 0.97 -16.33
N THR A 2 -13.00 -0.19 -16.93
CA THR A 2 -11.85 -1.02 -16.56
C THR A 2 -10.93 -1.15 -17.77
N MET A 3 -10.10 -0.14 -17.98
CA MET A 3 -8.89 -0.27 -18.80
C MET A 3 -7.75 -0.82 -17.91
N ALA A 4 -8.00 -1.93 -17.22
CA ALA A 4 -6.97 -2.64 -16.47
C ALA A 4 -6.15 -3.46 -17.47
N ASN A 5 -5.19 -2.75 -18.04
CA ASN A 5 -4.16 -3.14 -18.98
C ASN A 5 -3.62 -4.56 -18.75
N LYS A 6 -3.48 -5.36 -19.83
CA LYS A 6 -2.92 -6.72 -19.86
C LYS A 6 -1.48 -6.87 -19.31
N GLN A 7 -0.89 -5.81 -18.77
CA GLN A 7 0.51 -5.71 -18.34
C GLN A 7 0.73 -5.96 -16.84
N ASN A 8 -0.32 -5.97 -16.00
CA ASN A 8 -0.20 -6.27 -14.56
C ASN A 8 -1.46 -7.03 -14.05
N PRO A 9 -1.48 -8.37 -14.13
CA PRO A 9 -2.64 -9.16 -13.69
C PRO A 9 -2.94 -9.01 -12.19
N GLU A 10 -1.91 -8.78 -11.36
CA GLU A 10 -2.07 -8.55 -9.92
C GLU A 10 -2.83 -7.25 -9.64
N ALA A 11 -2.51 -6.16 -10.34
CA ALA A 11 -3.24 -4.89 -10.18
C ALA A 11 -4.72 -5.02 -10.60
N ALA A 12 -5.03 -5.84 -11.61
CA ALA A 12 -6.41 -6.12 -12.00
C ALA A 12 -7.18 -6.92 -10.94
N MET A 13 -6.52 -7.92 -10.32
CA MET A 13 -7.10 -8.66 -9.20
C MET A 13 -7.35 -7.73 -8.01
N ILE A 14 -6.39 -6.88 -7.65
CA ILE A 14 -6.56 -5.89 -6.58
C ILE A 14 -7.69 -4.92 -6.90
N SER A 15 -7.76 -4.39 -8.10
CA SER A 15 -8.84 -3.48 -8.51
C SER A 15 -10.20 -4.15 -8.36
N THR A 16 -10.32 -5.44 -8.69
CA THR A 16 -11.56 -6.20 -8.48
C THR A 16 -11.88 -6.36 -6.99
N LEU A 17 -10.89 -6.72 -6.16
CA LEU A 17 -11.08 -6.88 -4.71
C LEU A 17 -11.41 -5.55 -4.02
N ALA A 18 -10.84 -4.43 -4.48
CA ALA A 18 -11.11 -3.08 -3.99
C ALA A 18 -12.55 -2.60 -4.30
N THR A 19 -13.30 -3.30 -5.17
CA THR A 19 -14.75 -3.05 -5.32
C THR A 19 -15.57 -3.61 -4.16
N ARG A 20 -14.97 -4.45 -3.31
CA ARG A 20 -15.66 -5.17 -2.21
C ARG A 20 -15.11 -4.82 -0.83
N TYR A 21 -13.83 -4.47 -0.76
CA TYR A 21 -13.13 -4.16 0.48
C TYR A 21 -12.51 -2.77 0.36
N SER A 22 -12.49 -2.01 1.47
CA SER A 22 -11.69 -0.79 1.56
C SER A 22 -10.20 -1.12 1.50
N ASP A 23 -9.37 -0.16 1.08
CA ASP A 23 -7.93 -0.36 0.87
C ASP A 23 -7.20 -0.87 2.12
N ASP A 24 -7.55 -0.37 3.31
CA ASP A 24 -7.01 -0.81 4.60
C ASP A 24 -7.36 -2.28 4.89
N VAL A 25 -8.64 -2.65 4.80
CA VAL A 25 -9.10 -4.02 5.02
C VAL A 25 -8.45 -4.97 4.01
N LEU A 26 -8.39 -4.58 2.74
CA LEU A 26 -7.75 -5.38 1.70
C LEU A 26 -6.25 -5.56 1.97
N SER A 27 -5.54 -4.50 2.37
CA SER A 27 -4.10 -4.60 2.69
C SER A 27 -3.87 -5.49 3.91
N GLN A 28 -4.69 -5.40 4.95
CA GLN A 28 -4.63 -6.27 6.13
C GLN A 28 -4.87 -7.75 5.76
N MET A 29 -5.84 -8.04 4.88
CA MET A 29 -6.07 -9.40 4.37
C MET A 29 -4.84 -9.94 3.63
N ILE A 30 -4.19 -9.10 2.82
CA ILE A 30 -2.96 -9.47 2.10
C ILE A 30 -1.82 -9.71 3.09
N ILE A 31 -1.63 -8.85 4.09
CA ILE A 31 -0.62 -9.02 5.15
C ILE A 31 -0.85 -10.34 5.89
N ALA A 32 -2.08 -10.63 6.30
CA ALA A 32 -2.42 -11.90 6.96
C ALA A 32 -2.13 -13.11 6.06
N ALA A 33 -2.49 -13.05 4.79
CA ALA A 33 -2.20 -14.10 3.82
C ALA A 33 -0.70 -14.31 3.56
N LYS A 34 0.15 -13.29 3.74
CA LYS A 34 1.61 -13.44 3.64
C LYS A 34 2.22 -14.28 4.76
N SER A 35 1.54 -14.40 5.90
CA SER A 35 2.03 -15.16 7.06
C SER A 35 1.88 -16.67 6.91
N ALA A 36 0.97 -17.15 6.05
CA ALA A 36 0.80 -18.57 5.78
C ALA A 36 1.65 -19.04 4.60
N ARG A 37 2.39 -20.14 4.78
CA ARG A 37 3.32 -20.68 3.76
C ARG A 37 2.65 -20.96 2.42
N SER A 38 1.42 -21.48 2.44
CA SER A 38 0.64 -21.82 1.24
C SER A 38 0.21 -20.61 0.42
N THR A 39 -0.01 -19.46 1.04
CA THR A 39 -0.53 -18.24 0.39
C THR A 39 0.51 -17.14 0.22
N LYS A 40 1.69 -17.27 0.85
CA LYS A 40 2.75 -16.26 0.85
C LYS A 40 3.15 -15.76 -0.53
N GLY A 41 3.30 -16.66 -1.50
CA GLY A 41 3.68 -16.30 -2.88
C GLY A 41 2.66 -15.37 -3.53
N LEU A 42 1.40 -15.82 -3.59
CA LEU A 42 0.31 -15.05 -4.17
C LEU A 42 0.08 -13.72 -3.42
N ALA A 43 0.09 -13.73 -2.09
CA ALA A 43 -0.11 -12.52 -1.30
C ALA A 43 1.01 -11.48 -1.51
N THR A 44 2.25 -11.94 -1.76
CA THR A 44 3.36 -11.04 -2.12
C THR A 44 3.12 -10.37 -3.48
N GLN A 45 2.65 -11.14 -4.47
CA GLN A 45 2.28 -10.63 -5.79
C GLN A 45 1.12 -9.62 -5.68
N LEU A 46 0.08 -9.94 -4.92
CA LEU A 46 -1.06 -9.05 -4.67
C LEU A 46 -0.63 -7.75 -3.99
N GLN A 47 0.27 -7.78 -3.01
CA GLN A 47 0.78 -6.54 -2.39
C GLN A 47 1.55 -5.67 -3.41
N ALA A 48 2.34 -6.27 -4.30
CA ALA A 48 3.01 -5.54 -5.38
C ALA A 48 1.99 -4.95 -6.38
N GLY A 49 0.93 -5.70 -6.71
CA GLY A 49 -0.19 -5.21 -7.50
C GLY A 49 -0.89 -4.01 -6.85
N GLN A 50 -1.08 -4.05 -5.53
CA GLN A 50 -1.69 -2.95 -4.76
C GLN A 50 -0.82 -1.68 -4.82
N MET A 51 0.49 -1.81 -4.61
CA MET A 51 1.45 -0.69 -4.73
C MET A 51 1.47 -0.11 -6.15
N SER A 52 1.46 -0.97 -7.17
CA SER A 52 1.43 -0.56 -8.57
C SER A 52 0.13 0.18 -8.93
N LEU A 53 -1.01 -0.28 -8.40
CA LEU A 53 -2.30 0.38 -8.59
C LEU A 53 -2.31 1.78 -7.98
N TRP A 54 -1.81 1.94 -6.74
CA TRP A 54 -1.71 3.26 -6.11
C TRP A 54 -0.79 4.20 -6.88
N LYS A 55 0.39 3.72 -7.31
CA LYS A 55 1.37 4.52 -8.09
C LYS A 55 0.80 4.94 -9.44
N SER A 56 0.19 4.01 -10.18
CA SER A 56 -0.45 4.30 -11.48
C SER A 56 -1.67 5.22 -11.37
N SER A 57 -2.34 5.21 -10.21
CA SER A 57 -3.43 6.13 -9.89
C SER A 57 -2.95 7.48 -9.34
N GLY A 58 -1.64 7.73 -9.33
CA GLY A 58 -1.04 8.99 -8.89
C GLY A 58 -1.16 9.27 -7.40
N LYS A 59 -1.32 8.25 -6.55
CA LYS A 59 -1.46 8.43 -5.09
C LYS A 59 -0.15 8.89 -4.45
N SER A 60 -0.24 9.95 -3.65
CA SER A 60 0.86 10.46 -2.85
C SER A 60 1.14 9.57 -1.62
N ALA A 61 2.24 9.86 -0.91
CA ALA A 61 2.52 9.24 0.39
C ALA A 61 1.40 9.50 1.41
N ASP A 62 0.82 10.71 1.41
CA ASP A 62 -0.28 11.12 2.30
C ASP A 62 -1.57 10.38 1.98
N ASP A 63 -1.87 10.22 0.68
CA ASP A 63 -3.05 9.49 0.23
C ASP A 63 -2.99 8.04 0.71
N VAL A 64 -1.86 7.36 0.47
CA VAL A 64 -1.70 5.95 0.88
C VAL A 64 -1.68 5.80 2.40
N PHE A 65 -1.10 6.77 3.13
CA PHE A 65 -1.18 6.78 4.59
C PHE A 65 -2.64 6.82 5.07
N GLY A 66 -3.48 7.63 4.42
CA GLY A 66 -4.92 7.68 4.68
C GLY A 66 -5.66 6.40 4.27
N LEU A 67 -5.37 5.85 3.09
CA LEU A 67 -5.99 4.62 2.57
C LEU A 67 -5.72 3.41 3.47
N LEU A 68 -4.57 3.39 4.12
CA LEU A 68 -4.17 2.35 5.09
C LEU A 68 -4.73 2.58 6.50
N GLY A 69 -5.57 3.60 6.69
CA GLY A 69 -6.19 3.91 7.98
C GLY A 69 -5.21 4.41 9.06
N LEU A 70 -3.97 4.77 8.68
CA LEU A 70 -2.90 5.10 9.63
C LEU A 70 -3.14 6.42 10.38
N LYS A 71 -3.98 7.32 9.83
CA LYS A 71 -4.41 8.57 10.50
C LYS A 71 -5.04 8.32 11.87
N ASN A 72 -5.71 7.19 12.04
CA ASN A 72 -6.45 6.86 13.26
C ASN A 72 -5.66 5.95 14.21
N ALA A 73 -4.39 5.61 13.89
CA ALA A 73 -3.60 4.68 14.68
C ALA A 73 -3.07 5.27 16.00
N GLY A 74 -3.01 6.60 16.09
CA GLY A 74 -2.56 7.32 17.29
C GLY A 74 -1.22 6.80 17.82
N GLY A 75 -1.14 6.58 19.13
CA GLY A 75 0.09 6.07 19.79
C GLY A 75 0.52 4.65 19.37
N LYS A 76 -0.30 3.91 18.61
CA LYS A 76 0.01 2.57 18.09
C LYS A 76 0.46 2.59 16.63
N LEU A 77 0.72 3.77 16.07
CA LEU A 77 1.11 3.93 14.66
C LEU A 77 2.29 3.03 14.29
N PHE A 78 3.35 3.04 15.09
CA PHE A 78 4.58 2.30 14.80
C PHE A 78 4.45 0.78 15.02
N ASP A 79 3.45 0.34 15.79
CA ASP A 79 3.12 -1.08 15.98
C ASP A 79 2.19 -1.61 14.89
N ASN A 80 1.57 -0.74 14.09
CA ASN A 80 0.65 -1.13 13.05
C ASN A 80 1.43 -1.71 11.85
N PRO A 81 1.17 -2.96 11.43
CA PRO A 81 1.87 -3.57 10.29
C PRO A 81 1.67 -2.78 8.97
N GLU A 82 0.59 -2.00 8.85
CA GLU A 82 0.39 -1.12 7.70
C GLU A 82 1.40 0.02 7.61
N PHE A 83 2.00 0.42 8.74
CA PHE A 83 3.07 1.43 8.71
C PHE A 83 4.28 0.92 7.90
N ALA A 84 4.62 -0.37 8.02
CA ALA A 84 5.68 -0.97 7.21
C ALA A 84 5.29 -1.06 5.71
N THR A 85 4.02 -1.33 5.41
CA THR A 85 3.50 -1.25 4.02
C THR A 85 3.66 0.16 3.45
N TRP A 86 3.33 1.18 4.25
CA TRP A 86 3.47 2.59 3.85
C TRP A 86 4.92 3.00 3.64
N ILE A 87 5.85 2.63 4.53
CA ILE A 87 7.30 2.92 4.34
C ILE A 87 7.76 2.35 3.00
N LYS A 88 7.42 1.08 2.71
CA LYS A 88 7.80 0.45 1.45
C LYS A 88 7.21 1.21 0.24
N TYR A 89 5.98 1.70 0.35
CA TYR A 89 5.39 2.50 -0.72
C TYR A 89 6.13 3.84 -0.92
N VAL A 90 6.53 4.51 0.16
CA VAL A 90 7.34 5.74 0.09
C VAL A 90 8.69 5.46 -0.57
N ASP A 91 9.34 4.35 -0.24
CA ASP A 91 10.59 3.93 -0.88
C ASP A 91 10.38 3.73 -2.40
N ASP A 92 9.32 3.02 -2.81
CA ASP A 92 8.97 2.78 -4.22
C ASP A 92 8.61 4.08 -4.98
N LEU A 93 8.00 5.05 -4.30
CA LEU A 93 7.66 6.38 -4.84
C LEU A 93 8.87 7.32 -4.92
N SER A 94 9.83 7.12 -4.02
CA SER A 94 11.10 7.86 -4.00
C SER A 94 12.07 7.39 -5.07
N GLU A 95 11.82 6.23 -5.68
CA GLU A 95 12.68 5.59 -6.69
C GLU A 95 14.11 5.37 -6.16
N GLY A 96 14.22 5.02 -4.87
CA GLY A 96 15.51 4.81 -4.18
C GLY A 96 16.22 6.10 -3.75
N ASN A 97 15.62 7.28 -3.96
CA ASN A 97 16.19 8.54 -3.48
C ASN A 97 15.85 8.76 -2.00
N SER A 98 16.81 8.50 -1.13
CA SER A 98 16.65 8.60 0.34
C SER A 98 16.26 10.00 0.84
N LYS A 99 16.73 11.07 0.19
CA LYS A 99 16.34 12.45 0.55
C LYS A 99 14.87 12.72 0.22
N LYS A 100 14.42 12.25 -0.95
CA LYS A 100 13.02 12.33 -1.38
C LYS A 100 12.11 11.51 -0.47
N ALA A 101 12.53 10.28 -0.13
CA ALA A 101 11.80 9.41 0.80
C ALA A 101 11.65 10.09 2.17
N SER A 102 12.76 10.58 2.76
CA SER A 102 12.74 11.27 4.04
C SER A 102 11.80 12.48 4.02
N LEU A 103 11.86 13.31 2.96
CA LEU A 103 10.98 14.47 2.82
C LEU A 103 9.50 14.09 2.76
N MET A 104 9.16 13.04 2.00
CA MET A 104 7.80 12.50 1.94
C MET A 104 7.33 12.04 3.32
N MET A 105 8.15 11.25 4.02
CA MET A 105 7.81 10.74 5.35
C MET A 105 7.58 11.86 6.36
N THR A 106 8.50 12.84 6.42
CA THR A 106 8.37 13.97 7.36
C THR A 106 7.16 14.83 7.04
N SER A 107 6.84 15.03 5.76
CA SER A 107 5.67 15.82 5.35
C SER A 107 4.36 15.10 5.74
N THR A 108 4.29 13.80 5.52
CA THR A 108 3.12 12.99 5.91
C THR A 108 2.92 12.97 7.41
N LEU A 109 3.98 12.71 8.19
CA LEU A 109 3.86 12.60 9.64
C LEU A 109 3.62 13.94 10.34
N ALA A 110 4.03 15.06 9.74
CA ALA A 110 3.80 16.39 10.28
C ALA A 110 2.36 16.89 10.08
N THR A 111 1.56 16.23 9.24
CA THR A 111 0.19 16.66 8.91
C THR A 111 -0.91 15.84 9.61
N GLN A 112 -0.53 14.91 10.49
CA GLN A 112 -1.46 14.07 11.27
C GLN A 112 -1.58 14.50 12.73
#